data_AF-A0A439ZBN3-F1
#
_entry.id   AF-A0A439ZBN3-F1
#
_cell.length_a   1.000
_cell.length_b   1.000
_cell.length_c   1.000
_cell.angle_alpha   90.00
_cell.angle_beta   90.00
_cell.angle_gamma   90.00
#
_symmetry.space_group_name_H-M   'P 1'
#
loop_
_entity.id
_entity.type
_entity.pdbx_description
1 polymer ?
#
loop_
_entity_poly.entity_id
_entity_poly.type
_entity_poly.pdbx_seq_one_letter_code
_entity_poly.pdbx_strand_id
1 'polypeptide(L)' 'AHEVKVAAKSAATFTVTEGLEAGMRVVTAGVHSLTEGQQVKLQEGGAI' A
#
# COMPACT_ATOMS: atom_id res chain seq x y z
N ALA A 1 10.33 -2.42 -7.22
CA ALA A 1 9.10 -2.44 -6.42
C ALA A 1 9.50 -2.31 -4.97
N HIS A 2 8.71 -1.68 -4.10
CA HIS A 2 9.07 -1.61 -2.68
C HIS A 2 8.65 -2.90 -1.98
N GLU A 3 9.61 -3.66 -1.46
CA GLU A 3 9.33 -4.91 -0.75
C GLU A 3 8.86 -4.63 0.67
N VAL A 4 7.81 -5.33 1.10
CA VAL A 4 7.29 -5.28 2.47
C VAL A 4 7.19 -6.70 3.02
N LYS A 5 7.55 -6.89 4.29
CA LYS A 5 7.41 -8.19 4.96
C LYS A 5 6.12 -8.21 5.77
N VAL A 6 5.19 -9.04 5.32
CA VAL A 6 3.93 -9.30 6.02
C VAL A 6 4.15 -10.46 7.00
N ALA A 7 3.97 -10.20 8.29
CA ALA A 7 4.06 -11.22 9.33
C ALA A 7 2.76 -12.00 9.53
N ALA A 8 1.61 -11.36 9.30
CA ALA A 8 0.31 -12.01 9.40
C ALA A 8 -0.69 -11.41 8.42
N LYS A 9 -1.58 -12.26 7.90
CA LYS A 9 -2.71 -11.85 7.05
C LYS A 9 -3.99 -12.31 7.72
N SER A 10 -4.90 -11.37 7.96
CA SER A 10 -6.26 -11.60 8.45
C SER A 10 -7.27 -11.35 7.34
N ALA A 11 -8.55 -11.63 7.58
CA ALA A 11 -9.61 -11.59 6.57
C ALA A 11 -9.70 -10.26 5.79
N ALA A 12 -9.39 -9.12 6.43
CA ALA A 12 -9.42 -7.80 5.81
C ALA A 12 -8.18 -6.94 6.13
N THR A 13 -7.17 -7.47 6.82
CA THR A 13 -6.02 -6.70 7.32
C THR A 13 -4.71 -7.46 7.18
N PHE A 14 -3.61 -6.73 7.05
CA PHE A 14 -2.26 -7.27 6.94
C PHE A 14 -1.39 -6.66 8.04
N THR A 15 -0.69 -7.49 8.80
CA THR A 15 0.32 -7.07 9.77
C THR A 15 1.67 -7.04 9.08
N VAL A 16 2.24 -5.85 8.90
CA VAL A 16 3.56 -5.64 8.28
C VAL A 16 4.58 -5.41 9.39
N THR A 17 5.69 -6.15 9.36
CA THR A 17 6.78 -6.01 10.35
C THR A 17 7.96 -5.22 9.82
N GLU A 18 8.16 -5.16 8.51
CA GLU A 18 9.26 -4.42 7.88
C GLU A 18 8.82 -3.82 6.54
N GLY A 19 9.36 -2.66 6.18
CA GLY A 19 9.14 -2.00 4.88
C GLY A 19 7.93 -1.08 4.79
N LEU A 20 7.18 -0.89 5.88
CA LEU A 20 6.09 0.09 6.00
C LEU A 20 6.22 0.86 7.32
N GLU A 21 6.32 2.19 7.24
CA GLU A 21 6.41 3.08 8.40
C GLU A 21 5.17 3.96 8.57
N ALA A 22 4.97 4.49 9.78
CA ALA A 22 3.89 5.44 10.03
C ALA A 22 4.05 6.69 9.16
N GLY A 23 2.98 7.07 8.45
CA GLY A 23 3.01 8.19 7.49
C GLY A 23 3.33 7.80 6.06
N MET A 24 3.76 6.55 5.79
CA MET A 24 3.78 6.03 4.42
C MET A 24 2.36 5.86 3.89
N ARG A 25 2.16 6.26 2.63
CA ARG A 25 0.88 6.11 1.93
C ARG A 25 0.89 4.80 1.14
N VAL A 26 -0.12 3.97 1.35
CA VAL A 26 -0.29 2.68 0.65
C VAL A 26 -1.41 2.81 -0.38
N VAL A 27 -1.17 2.28 -1.58
CA VAL A 27 -2.20 2.19 -2.62
C VAL A 27 -2.86 0.82 -2.54
N THR A 28 -4.15 0.78 -2.24
CA THR A 28 -4.92 -0.46 -2.08
C THR A 28 -5.83 -0.78 -3.28
N ALA A 29 -6.02 0.18 -4.20
CA ALA A 29 -6.89 0.04 -5.37
C ALA A 29 -6.16 0.40 -6.67
N GLY A 30 -6.49 -0.29 -7.77
CA GLY A 30 -5.95 -0.01 -9.11
C GLY A 30 -4.50 -0.45 -9.33
N VAL A 31 -3.92 -1.27 -8.43
CA VAL A 31 -2.51 -1.66 -8.48
C VAL A 31 -2.14 -2.47 -9.73
N HIS A 32 -3.12 -3.08 -10.41
CA HIS A 32 -2.91 -3.83 -11.65
C HIS A 32 -2.64 -2.94 -12.88
N SER A 33 -2.83 -1.62 -12.75
CA SER A 33 -2.64 -0.63 -13.81
C SER A 33 -1.52 0.37 -13.50
N LEU A 34 -0.76 0.15 -12.42
CA LEU A 34 0.35 1.01 -12.03
C LEU A 34 1.67 0.37 -12.43
N THR A 35 2.53 1.15 -13.10
CA THR A 35 3.92 0.80 -13.35
C THR A 35 4.83 1.51 -12.35
N GLU A 36 6.00 0.94 -12.09
CA GLU A 36 7.00 1.56 -11.23
C GLU A 36 7.39 2.96 -11.74
N GLY A 37 7.45 3.94 -10.84
CA GLY A 37 7.76 5.34 -11.19
C GLY A 37 6.60 6.13 -11.80
N GLN A 38 5.42 5.52 -11.96
CA GLN A 38 4.23 6.21 -12.47
C GLN A 38 3.76 7.29 -11.49
N GLN A 39 3.60 8.51 -11.98
CA GLN A 39 3.05 9.60 -11.20
C GLN A 39 1.55 9.35 -10.94
N VAL A 40 1.21 9.07 -9.68
CA VAL A 40 -0.17 8.84 -9.24
C VAL A 40 -0.78 10.12 -8.70
N LYS A 41 -1.97 10.47 -9.19
CA LYS A 41 -2.79 11.50 -8.55
C LYS A 41 -3.46 10.87 -7.33
N LEU A 42 -3.08 11.34 -6.14
CA LEU A 42 -3.83 11.02 -4.94
C LEU A 42 -5.11 11.85 -4.94
N GLN A 43 -6.24 11.18 -5.18
CA GLN A 43 -7.54 11.76 -4.89
C GLN A 43 -7.72 11.73 -3.38
N GLU A 44 -7.96 12.88 -2.76
CA GLU A 44 -8.24 13.00 -1.32
C GLU A 44 -9.58 12.31 -1.01
N GLY A 45 -9.57 10.99 -0.80
CA GLY A 45 -10.81 10.24 -0.57
C GLY A 45 -10.67 8.71 -0.47
N GLY A 46 -9.47 8.17 -0.28
CA GLY A 46 -9.26 6.74 -0.11
C GLY A 46 -9.21 6.34 1.37
N ALA A 47 -10.36 5.98 1.91
CA ALA A 47 -10.63 5.38 3.24
C ALA A 47 -10.63 6.34 4.46
N ILE A 48 -11.84 6.59 4.98
CA ILE A 48 -12.08 6.68 6.43
C ILE A 48 -12.39 5.28 6.97
#